data_AF-A0A1C6HYS4-F1
#
_entry.id   AF-A0A1C6HYS4-F1
#
_cell.length_a   1.000
_cell.length_b   1.000
_cell.length_c   1.000
_cell.angle_alpha   90.00
_cell.angle_beta   90.00
_cell.angle_gamma   90.00
#
_symmetry.space_group_name_H-M   'P 1'
#
loop_
_entity.id
_entity.type
_entity.pdbx_description
1 polymer ?
#
loop_
_entity_poly.entity_id
_entity_poly.type
_entity_poly.pdbx_seq_one_letter_code
_entity_poly.pdbx_strand_id
1 'polypeptide(L)'
;MGLSDASWFAATVAILLGIYIGERILDIDFSVFLAKNRKKGKIKRMMEQRGDTTLQKSGIRRDIRKAFERILIPLEKADKNRLPSRMDMTFRKNIVRQIDRLNQQKLCREILMTDVETQPDNDFERWNNDGREWRESIIKCSALERLISTEDGKIRYENYRKHAYLRILQSRHIRNSDRVQKKKSYYSTVQKIICPSCGASVELTGQQVVCEYCGAVIRSEFYDWQTERFEVYERIGTNLRRALLLTGAMGIVYVCVFLCLYMIEDTEVSLTAGVGAALLVFVLILVSNQFFRNRQEKMADSIVRYSENYLRSCIGDAIYNETESDELMDYGIGNITLKKVVNTEDITKIKVKVYASETYLPDRRNPYTKKVKRTLIMQRARYPERRREDGVFFMEKECPSCGANFVPDENHCCSFCGYSLKSDNAKWILVK
;
A
#
# COMPACT_ATOMS: atom_id res chain seq x y z
N MET A 1 10.61 -47.80 20.36
CA MET A 1 9.13 -47.81 20.30
C MET A 1 8.67 -48.11 18.87
N GLY A 2 7.53 -48.77 18.64
CA GLY A 2 7.02 -48.99 17.28
C GLY A 2 6.68 -47.68 16.57
N LEU A 3 6.73 -47.65 15.22
CA LEU A 3 6.46 -46.44 14.42
C LEU A 3 5.06 -45.85 14.70
N SER A 4 4.06 -46.73 14.81
CA SER A 4 2.68 -46.36 15.14
C SER A 4 2.58 -45.73 16.53
N ASP A 5 3.22 -46.35 17.52
CA ASP A 5 3.17 -45.89 18.90
C ASP A 5 3.88 -44.55 19.06
N ALA A 6 5.09 -44.39 18.48
CA ALA A 6 5.81 -43.11 18.47
C ALA A 6 5.00 -41.97 17.87
N SER A 7 4.26 -42.24 16.79
CA SER A 7 3.37 -41.29 16.15
C SER A 7 2.22 -40.87 17.06
N TRP A 8 1.51 -41.84 17.66
CA TRP A 8 0.40 -41.57 18.58
C TRP A 8 0.84 -40.79 19.82
N PHE A 9 1.98 -41.16 20.43
CA PHE A 9 2.52 -40.45 21.59
C PHE A 9 2.92 -39.01 21.24
N ALA A 10 3.63 -38.81 20.12
CA ALA A 10 4.01 -37.47 19.67
C ALA A 10 2.77 -36.60 19.34
N ALA A 11 1.73 -37.19 18.74
CA ALA A 11 0.48 -36.50 18.46
C ALA A 11 -0.23 -36.08 19.75
N THR A 12 -0.34 -36.97 20.74
CA THR A 12 -0.93 -36.65 22.05
C THR A 12 -0.21 -35.49 22.72
N VAL A 13 1.14 -35.53 22.76
CA VAL A 13 1.95 -34.45 23.35
C VAL A 13 1.72 -33.12 22.63
N ALA A 14 1.76 -33.11 21.28
CA ALA A 14 1.54 -31.90 20.49
C ALA A 14 0.12 -31.35 20.65
N ILE A 15 -0.90 -32.21 20.75
CA ILE A 15 -2.30 -31.79 20.95
C ILE A 15 -2.49 -31.20 22.36
N LEU A 16 -2.00 -31.86 23.41
CA LEU A 16 -2.15 -31.37 24.79
C LEU A 16 -1.44 -30.03 24.99
N LEU A 17 -0.20 -29.89 24.48
CA LEU A 17 0.52 -28.60 24.50
C LEU A 17 -0.21 -27.54 23.67
N GLY A 18 -0.76 -27.92 22.52
CA GLY A 18 -1.54 -27.05 21.66
C GLY A 18 -2.80 -26.52 22.35
N ILE A 19 -3.54 -27.37 23.05
CA ILE A 19 -4.74 -26.98 23.82
C ILE A 19 -4.33 -26.04 24.96
N TYR A 20 -3.34 -26.41 25.76
CA TYR A 20 -2.87 -25.61 26.90
C TYR A 20 -2.41 -24.20 26.50
N ILE A 21 -1.66 -24.07 25.40
CA ILE A 21 -1.21 -22.77 24.87
C ILE A 21 -2.37 -22.05 24.19
N GLY A 22 -3.21 -22.78 23.46
CA GLY A 22 -4.35 -22.25 22.72
C GLY A 22 -5.34 -21.53 23.62
N GLU A 23 -5.70 -22.12 24.77
CA GLU A 23 -6.61 -21.52 25.75
C GLU A 23 -6.12 -20.16 26.29
N ARG A 24 -4.80 -19.92 26.29
CA ARG A 24 -4.22 -18.66 26.79
C ARG A 24 -4.03 -17.58 25.73
N ILE A 25 -4.06 -17.94 24.45
CA ILE A 25 -3.66 -17.05 23.34
C ILE A 25 -4.80 -16.80 22.35
N LEU A 26 -5.75 -17.74 22.24
CA LEU A 26 -6.86 -17.70 21.32
C LEU A 26 -8.16 -17.33 22.05
N ASP A 27 -8.68 -16.14 21.78
CA ASP A 27 -10.12 -15.93 21.89
C ASP A 27 -10.77 -16.66 20.72
N ILE A 28 -11.33 -17.84 20.98
CA ILE A 28 -11.89 -18.68 19.93
C ILE A 28 -13.23 -18.07 19.47
N ASP A 29 -13.14 -17.16 18.52
CA ASP A 29 -14.32 -16.67 17.81
C ASP A 29 -14.70 -17.68 16.72
N PHE A 30 -15.60 -18.62 17.07
CA PHE A 30 -16.21 -19.59 16.14
C PHE A 30 -17.11 -18.93 15.08
N SER A 31 -17.14 -17.59 14.98
CA SER A 31 -17.95 -16.88 14.01
C SER A 31 -17.57 -17.12 12.54
N VAL A 32 -16.46 -17.82 12.27
CA VAL A 32 -16.10 -18.34 10.94
C VAL A 32 -16.95 -19.56 10.55
N PHE A 33 -17.42 -20.34 11.53
CA PHE A 33 -18.33 -21.48 11.32
C PHE A 33 -19.82 -21.08 11.33
N LEU A 34 -20.14 -19.80 11.52
CA LEU A 34 -21.52 -19.33 11.57
C LEU A 34 -22.21 -19.35 10.20
N ALA A 35 -23.39 -19.95 10.19
CA ALA A 35 -24.22 -20.29 9.04
C ALA A 35 -24.41 -19.17 7.99
N LYS A 36 -24.49 -19.60 6.72
CA LYS A 36 -24.80 -18.83 5.49
C LYS A 36 -25.98 -17.84 5.65
N ASN A 37 -26.91 -18.11 6.57
CA ASN A 37 -28.07 -17.29 6.88
C ASN A 37 -27.73 -15.95 7.57
N ARG A 38 -26.69 -15.89 8.43
CA ARG A 38 -26.25 -14.63 9.06
C ARG A 38 -25.60 -13.68 8.05
N LYS A 39 -24.87 -14.21 7.06
CA LYS A 39 -24.31 -13.42 5.95
C LYS A 39 -25.41 -12.73 5.13
N LYS A 40 -26.45 -13.47 4.73
CA LYS A 40 -27.61 -12.89 4.01
C LYS A 40 -28.30 -11.80 4.83
N GLY A 41 -28.55 -12.03 6.11
CA GLY A 41 -29.15 -11.02 6.99
C GLY A 41 -28.27 -9.76 7.18
N LYS A 42 -26.95 -9.92 7.23
CA LYS A 42 -26.01 -8.80 7.32
C LYS A 42 -25.94 -7.99 6.02
N ILE A 43 -25.88 -8.65 4.87
CA ILE A 43 -25.97 -7.99 3.56
C ILE A 43 -27.30 -7.23 3.46
N LYS A 44 -28.42 -7.84 3.88
CA LYS A 44 -29.72 -7.16 3.90
C LYS A 44 -29.69 -5.87 4.73
N ARG A 45 -29.13 -5.92 5.94
CA ARG A 45 -28.95 -4.72 6.80
C ARG A 45 -28.05 -3.66 6.14
N MET A 46 -26.96 -4.06 5.48
CA MET A 46 -26.10 -3.13 4.73
C MET A 46 -26.88 -2.43 3.59
N MET A 47 -27.80 -3.15 2.95
CA MET A 47 -28.69 -2.58 1.92
C MET A 47 -29.75 -1.66 2.50
N GLU A 48 -30.34 -2.00 3.64
CA GLU A 48 -31.32 -1.15 4.33
C GLU A 48 -30.67 0.15 4.86
N GLN A 49 -29.38 0.10 5.19
CA GLN A 49 -28.57 1.26 5.59
C GLN A 49 -27.94 2.01 4.40
N ARG A 50 -28.26 1.61 3.15
CA ARG A 50 -27.72 2.21 1.93
C ARG A 50 -28.24 3.64 1.77
N GLY A 51 -27.33 4.60 1.85
CA GLY A 51 -27.53 6.04 1.69
C GLY A 51 -26.21 6.78 1.96
N ASP A 52 -26.22 8.12 2.02
CA ASP A 52 -25.05 9.01 2.30
C ASP A 52 -24.30 8.73 3.64
N THR A 53 -24.64 7.64 4.33
CA THR A 53 -24.44 7.49 5.77
C THR A 53 -23.55 6.34 6.23
N THR A 54 -23.00 5.48 5.36
CA THR A 54 -22.12 4.37 5.80
C THR A 54 -20.86 4.85 6.51
N LEU A 55 -20.22 5.92 6.01
CA LEU A 55 -19.12 6.59 6.71
C LEU A 55 -19.61 7.76 7.60
N GLN A 56 -20.80 8.31 7.36
CA GLN A 56 -21.29 9.44 8.17
C GLN A 56 -21.70 9.00 9.58
N LYS A 57 -22.26 7.79 9.71
CA LYS A 57 -22.72 7.19 10.98
C LYS A 57 -21.66 6.30 11.64
N SER A 58 -20.48 6.13 11.04
CA SER A 58 -19.44 5.22 11.54
C SER A 58 -18.59 5.79 12.69
N GLY A 59 -18.81 7.05 13.09
CA GLY A 59 -17.97 7.72 14.09
C GLY A 59 -16.56 8.09 13.59
N ILE A 60 -16.25 7.86 12.31
CA ILE A 60 -14.96 8.24 11.71
C ILE A 60 -14.84 9.76 11.61
N ARG A 61 -13.63 10.28 11.92
CA ARG A 61 -13.33 11.71 11.82
C ARG A 61 -13.61 12.25 10.41
N ARG A 62 -14.16 13.45 10.33
CA ARG A 62 -14.68 14.04 9.07
C ARG A 62 -13.65 14.11 7.95
N ASP A 63 -12.39 14.39 8.26
CA ASP A 63 -11.31 14.51 7.27
C ASP A 63 -10.87 13.15 6.73
N ILE A 64 -10.77 12.12 7.57
CA ILE A 64 -10.55 10.72 7.15
C ILE A 64 -11.69 10.28 6.23
N ARG A 65 -12.93 10.51 6.67
CA ARG A 65 -14.13 10.20 5.87
C ARG A 65 -14.06 10.85 4.49
N LYS A 66 -13.80 12.16 4.44
CA LYS A 66 -13.65 12.90 3.16
C LYS A 66 -12.54 12.32 2.28
N ALA A 67 -11.44 11.85 2.87
CA ALA A 67 -10.34 11.26 2.10
C ALA A 67 -10.80 9.97 1.40
N PHE A 68 -11.55 9.09 2.09
CA PHE A 68 -12.14 7.89 1.49
C PHE A 68 -13.25 8.21 0.48
N GLU A 69 -14.18 9.10 0.80
CA GLU A 69 -15.30 9.50 -0.07
C GLU A 69 -14.81 10.04 -1.43
N ARG A 70 -13.69 10.79 -1.43
CA ARG A 70 -13.05 11.30 -2.67
C ARG A 70 -12.60 10.19 -3.63
N ILE A 71 -12.48 8.95 -3.17
CA ILE A 71 -12.12 7.80 -3.99
C ILE A 71 -13.31 6.88 -4.23
N LEU A 72 -14.14 6.66 -3.21
CA LEU A 72 -15.31 5.77 -3.30
C LEU A 72 -16.41 6.33 -4.22
N ILE A 73 -16.73 7.62 -4.13
CA ILE A 73 -17.80 8.24 -4.92
C ILE A 73 -17.53 8.19 -6.42
N PRO A 74 -16.32 8.55 -6.92
CA PRO A 74 -16.00 8.41 -8.34
C PRO A 74 -16.14 6.98 -8.87
N LEU A 75 -15.81 5.97 -8.07
CA LEU A 75 -15.96 4.55 -8.45
C LEU A 75 -17.43 4.13 -8.50
N GLU A 76 -18.23 4.57 -7.52
CA GLU A 76 -19.67 4.29 -7.45
C GLU A 76 -20.43 4.93 -8.61
N LYS A 77 -20.01 6.13 -9.02
CA LYS A 77 -20.62 6.88 -10.13
C LYS A 77 -19.98 6.58 -11.49
N ALA A 78 -18.91 5.79 -11.51
CA ALA A 78 -18.07 5.55 -12.69
C ALA A 78 -17.69 6.85 -13.43
N ASP A 79 -17.38 7.91 -12.67
CA ASP A 79 -17.18 9.25 -13.22
C ASP A 79 -15.79 9.78 -12.83
N LYS A 80 -14.88 9.77 -13.79
CA LYS A 80 -13.49 10.23 -13.59
C LYS A 80 -13.39 11.74 -13.38
N ASN A 81 -14.40 12.53 -13.75
CA ASN A 81 -14.39 13.99 -13.52
C ASN A 81 -14.63 14.33 -12.04
N ARG A 82 -15.14 13.38 -11.25
CA ARG A 82 -15.30 13.52 -9.79
C ARG A 82 -14.04 13.17 -9.01
N LEU A 83 -13.01 12.63 -9.67
CA LEU A 83 -11.74 12.34 -9.02
C LEU A 83 -11.09 13.65 -8.52
N PRO A 84 -10.42 13.62 -7.35
CA PRO A 84 -9.75 14.80 -6.83
C PRO A 84 -8.66 15.29 -7.79
N SER A 85 -8.40 16.60 -7.79
CA SER A 85 -7.31 17.22 -8.56
C SER A 85 -5.95 16.63 -8.18
N ARG A 86 -5.67 16.53 -6.87
CA ARG A 86 -4.39 16.09 -6.30
C ARG A 86 -4.33 14.58 -6.05
N MET A 87 -3.70 13.87 -6.99
CA MET A 87 -3.35 12.45 -6.87
C MET A 87 -1.95 12.22 -7.43
N ASP A 88 -1.25 11.22 -6.91
CA ASP A 88 -0.07 10.69 -7.60
C ASP A 88 -0.43 10.23 -9.02
N MET A 89 0.45 10.46 -9.98
CA MET A 89 0.14 10.21 -11.39
C MET A 89 0.02 8.72 -11.71
N THR A 90 0.81 7.87 -11.07
CA THR A 90 0.70 6.41 -11.22
C THR A 90 -0.65 5.94 -10.67
N PHE A 91 -1.02 6.44 -9.50
CA PHE A 91 -2.34 6.17 -8.91
C PHE A 91 -3.48 6.71 -9.79
N ARG A 92 -3.36 7.94 -10.30
CA ARG A 92 -4.35 8.56 -11.20
C ARG A 92 -4.55 7.76 -12.48
N LYS A 93 -3.46 7.34 -13.14
CA LYS A 93 -3.54 6.47 -14.33
C LYS A 93 -4.28 5.18 -14.02
N ASN A 94 -3.95 4.53 -12.89
CA ASN A 94 -4.60 3.27 -12.51
C ASN A 94 -6.11 3.44 -12.22
N ILE A 95 -6.50 4.44 -11.43
CA ILE A 95 -7.92 4.65 -11.11
C ILE A 95 -8.74 5.14 -12.31
N VAL A 96 -8.15 5.96 -13.18
CA VAL A 96 -8.80 6.37 -14.44
C VAL A 96 -9.03 5.16 -15.33
N ARG A 97 -8.02 4.30 -15.51
CA ARG A 97 -8.17 3.04 -16.26
C ARG A 97 -9.27 2.16 -15.66
N GLN A 98 -9.31 2.02 -14.34
CA GLN A 98 -10.37 1.27 -13.67
C GLN A 98 -11.75 1.83 -14.03
N ILE A 99 -11.94 3.14 -13.93
CA ILE A 99 -13.22 3.79 -14.27
C ILE A 99 -13.55 3.64 -15.76
N ASP A 100 -12.57 3.84 -16.65
CA ASP A 100 -12.77 3.69 -18.09
C ASP A 100 -13.17 2.25 -18.45
N ARG A 101 -12.55 1.24 -17.82
CA ARG A 101 -12.91 -0.17 -18.02
C ARG A 101 -14.31 -0.49 -17.51
N LEU A 102 -14.68 0.04 -16.35
CA LEU A 102 -16.04 -0.09 -15.81
C LEU A 102 -17.06 0.54 -16.78
N ASN A 103 -16.79 1.74 -17.29
CA ASN A 103 -17.64 2.43 -18.25
C ASN A 103 -17.78 1.68 -19.58
N GLN A 104 -16.70 1.11 -20.12
CA GLN A 104 -16.74 0.29 -21.34
C GLN A 104 -17.72 -0.88 -21.21
N GLN A 105 -17.82 -1.47 -20.02
CA GLN A 105 -18.76 -2.56 -19.72
C GLN A 105 -20.08 -2.09 -19.14
N LYS A 106 -20.31 -0.76 -19.06
CA LYS A 106 -21.51 -0.14 -18.47
C LYS A 106 -21.73 -0.62 -17.03
N LEU A 107 -20.66 -0.59 -16.25
CA LEU A 107 -20.63 -0.98 -14.84
C LEU A 107 -20.20 0.20 -13.99
N CYS A 108 -20.62 0.18 -12.72
CA CYS A 108 -19.99 0.95 -11.66
C CYS A 108 -19.56 0.03 -10.52
N ARG A 109 -18.63 0.51 -9.69
CA ARG A 109 -18.08 -0.25 -8.57
C ARG A 109 -18.49 0.39 -7.26
N GLU A 110 -19.36 -0.29 -6.52
CA GLU A 110 -19.82 0.15 -5.21
C GLU A 110 -19.11 -0.64 -4.11
N ILE A 111 -18.66 0.05 -3.07
CA ILE A 111 -18.03 -0.57 -1.90
C ILE A 111 -18.77 -0.06 -0.66
N LEU A 112 -19.61 -0.93 -0.10
CA LEU A 112 -20.36 -0.65 1.13
C LEU A 112 -19.61 -1.18 2.34
N MET A 113 -19.77 -0.52 3.47
CA MET A 113 -19.07 -0.84 4.71
C MET A 113 -20.07 -0.94 5.88
N THR A 114 -19.81 -1.85 6.81
CA THR A 114 -20.54 -1.98 8.08
C THR A 114 -19.62 -2.50 9.16
N ASP A 115 -20.05 -2.44 10.42
CA ASP A 115 -19.25 -2.80 11.59
C ASP A 115 -17.87 -2.14 11.55
N VAL A 116 -17.86 -0.83 11.32
CA VAL A 116 -16.63 -0.05 11.22
C VAL A 116 -16.03 0.09 12.62
N GLU A 117 -14.83 -0.44 12.81
CA GLU A 117 -14.07 -0.25 14.04
C GLU A 117 -13.24 1.03 13.93
N THR A 118 -13.47 2.00 14.81
CA THR A 118 -12.62 3.18 14.91
C THR A 118 -11.34 2.84 15.65
N GLN A 119 -10.19 3.23 15.11
CA GLN A 119 -8.94 3.17 15.87
C GLN A 119 -9.01 4.11 17.09
N PRO A 120 -8.29 3.83 18.18
CA PRO A 120 -8.39 4.58 19.43
C PRO A 120 -8.27 6.10 19.24
N ASP A 121 -7.35 6.54 18.38
CA ASP A 121 -7.08 7.97 18.15
C ASP A 121 -7.92 8.59 17.02
N ASN A 122 -8.57 7.76 16.19
CA ASN A 122 -9.38 8.19 15.04
C ASN A 122 -8.70 9.31 14.21
N ASP A 123 -7.38 9.21 14.04
CA ASP A 123 -6.52 10.13 13.29
C ASP A 123 -5.69 9.34 12.27
N PHE A 124 -5.09 10.07 11.34
CA PHE A 124 -4.03 9.57 10.49
C PHE A 124 -2.75 9.33 11.28
N GLU A 125 -2.11 8.20 11.02
CA GLU A 125 -0.71 7.97 11.38
C GLU A 125 0.17 8.81 10.44
N ARG A 126 1.11 9.60 10.97
CA ARG A 126 1.94 10.55 10.21
C ARG A 126 3.43 10.24 10.37
N TRP A 127 4.19 10.37 9.29
CA TRP A 127 5.65 10.28 9.33
C TRP A 127 6.28 11.10 8.21
N ASN A 128 7.56 11.45 8.36
CA ASN A 128 8.33 12.14 7.33
C ASN A 128 9.28 11.17 6.64
N ASN A 129 9.31 11.19 5.31
CA ASN A 129 10.27 10.44 4.52
C ASN A 129 10.57 11.18 3.22
N ASP A 130 11.85 11.31 2.87
CA ASP A 130 12.31 11.82 1.57
C ASP A 130 11.80 13.24 1.26
N GLY A 131 11.82 14.14 2.27
CA GLY A 131 11.34 15.52 2.13
C GLY A 131 9.81 15.67 2.00
N ARG A 132 9.07 14.56 2.15
CA ARG A 132 7.60 14.53 2.15
C ARG A 132 7.07 14.16 3.53
N GLU A 133 5.92 14.73 3.85
CA GLU A 133 5.10 14.25 4.95
C GLU A 133 4.11 13.23 4.39
N TRP A 134 4.02 12.10 5.06
CA TRP A 134 3.12 11.00 4.73
C TRP A 134 2.07 10.88 5.82
N ARG A 135 0.87 10.49 5.41
CA ARG A 135 -0.18 10.13 6.35
C ARG A 135 -0.98 8.93 5.86
N GLU A 136 -1.39 8.09 6.79
CA GLU A 136 -2.14 6.87 6.52
C GLU A 136 -3.34 6.73 7.44
N SER A 137 -4.44 6.23 6.89
CA SER A 137 -5.58 5.77 7.68
C SER A 137 -6.02 4.40 7.21
N ILE A 138 -6.30 3.52 8.18
CA ILE A 138 -6.81 2.17 7.95
C ILE A 138 -8.13 2.02 8.70
N ILE A 139 -9.19 1.73 7.96
CA ILE A 139 -10.50 1.38 8.49
C ILE A 139 -10.66 -0.14 8.50
N LYS A 140 -11.00 -0.70 9.65
CA LYS A 140 -11.38 -2.12 9.78
C LYS A 140 -12.90 -2.21 9.72
N CYS A 141 -13.42 -3.07 8.87
CA CYS A 141 -14.87 -3.23 8.72
C CYS A 141 -15.24 -4.56 8.06
N SER A 142 -16.54 -4.83 7.97
CA SER A 142 -17.08 -5.71 6.95
C SER A 142 -17.35 -4.91 5.67
N ALA A 143 -16.81 -5.36 4.54
CA ALA A 143 -16.98 -4.68 3.25
C ALA A 143 -17.77 -5.56 2.28
N LEU A 144 -18.68 -4.93 1.54
CA LEU A 144 -19.40 -5.54 0.43
C LEU A 144 -19.06 -4.77 -0.84
N GLU A 145 -18.33 -5.42 -1.73
CA GLU A 145 -17.94 -4.89 -3.02
C GLU A 145 -18.87 -5.43 -4.10
N ARG A 146 -19.41 -4.55 -4.94
CA ARG A 146 -20.33 -4.91 -6.03
C ARG A 146 -19.95 -4.23 -7.33
N LEU A 147 -20.07 -4.98 -8.43
CA LEU A 147 -20.12 -4.40 -9.77
C LEU A 147 -21.57 -4.39 -10.22
N ILE A 148 -22.10 -3.20 -10.49
CA ILE A 148 -23.51 -2.97 -10.80
C ILE A 148 -23.61 -2.43 -12.22
N SER A 149 -24.49 -3.01 -13.02
CA SER A 149 -24.83 -2.52 -14.35
C SER A 149 -25.49 -1.15 -14.26
N THR A 150 -24.95 -0.18 -15.00
CA THR A 150 -25.51 1.17 -15.08
C THR A 150 -26.75 1.24 -15.98
N GLU A 151 -27.04 0.20 -16.75
CA GLU A 151 -28.21 0.14 -17.64
C GLU A 151 -29.47 -0.39 -16.93
N ASP A 152 -29.35 -1.53 -16.23
CA ASP A 152 -30.48 -2.26 -15.65
C ASP A 152 -30.38 -2.43 -14.14
N GLY A 153 -29.34 -1.87 -13.51
CA GLY A 153 -29.11 -1.96 -12.06
C GLY A 153 -28.77 -3.36 -11.56
N LYS A 154 -28.59 -4.35 -12.45
CA LYS A 154 -28.30 -5.73 -12.03
C LYS A 154 -26.88 -5.85 -11.48
N ILE A 155 -26.76 -6.61 -10.40
CA ILE A 155 -25.48 -6.96 -9.78
C ILE A 155 -24.80 -8.02 -10.66
N ARG A 156 -23.66 -7.69 -11.24
CA ARG A 156 -22.84 -8.61 -12.05
C ARG A 156 -21.83 -9.37 -11.22
N TYR A 157 -21.34 -8.74 -10.17
CA TYR A 157 -20.39 -9.33 -9.25
C TYR A 157 -20.66 -8.83 -7.84
N GLU A 158 -20.55 -9.73 -6.86
CA GLU A 158 -20.68 -9.40 -5.45
C GLU A 158 -19.61 -10.16 -4.66
N ASN A 159 -18.87 -9.43 -3.84
CA ASN A 159 -17.87 -9.97 -2.95
C ASN A 159 -18.02 -9.39 -1.55
N TYR A 160 -18.30 -10.26 -0.59
CA TYR A 160 -18.43 -9.90 0.81
C TYR A 160 -17.21 -10.35 1.59
N ARG A 161 -16.53 -9.39 2.23
CA ARG A 161 -15.36 -9.59 3.08
C ARG A 161 -15.73 -9.25 4.51
N LYS A 162 -15.65 -10.24 5.41
CA LYS A 162 -16.03 -10.05 6.82
C LYS A 162 -15.00 -9.22 7.59
N HIS A 163 -13.71 -9.45 7.32
CA HIS A 163 -12.57 -8.78 7.97
C HIS A 163 -11.81 -7.92 6.95
N ALA A 164 -12.52 -6.98 6.35
CA ALA A 164 -11.98 -6.06 5.36
C ALA A 164 -11.20 -4.93 6.01
N TYR A 165 -10.15 -4.51 5.32
CA TYR A 165 -9.33 -3.37 5.65
C TYR A 165 -9.36 -2.43 4.46
N LEU A 166 -9.81 -1.20 4.68
CA LEU A 166 -9.74 -0.13 3.71
C LEU A 166 -8.62 0.81 4.12
N ARG A 167 -7.63 0.97 3.25
CA ARG A 167 -6.45 1.79 3.50
C ARG A 167 -6.41 2.95 2.53
N ILE A 168 -6.13 4.14 3.04
CA ILE A 168 -5.78 5.30 2.22
C ILE A 168 -4.42 5.84 2.66
N LEU A 169 -3.55 6.07 1.67
CA LEU A 169 -2.23 6.68 1.85
C LEU A 169 -2.20 8.00 1.12
N GLN A 170 -1.71 9.04 1.79
CA GLN A 170 -1.57 10.37 1.21
C GLN A 170 -0.18 10.92 1.54
N SER A 171 0.32 11.78 0.66
CA SER A 171 1.56 12.52 0.90
C SER A 171 1.37 14.00 0.65
N ARG A 172 2.29 14.82 1.14
CA ARG A 172 2.43 16.23 0.75
C ARG A 172 3.89 16.66 0.83
N HIS A 173 4.21 17.74 0.13
CA HIS A 173 5.50 18.41 0.33
C HIS A 173 5.51 19.13 1.69
N ILE A 174 6.63 19.02 2.41
CA ILE A 174 6.81 19.71 3.69
C ILE A 174 7.00 21.21 3.42
N ARG A 175 6.15 22.05 4.03
CA ARG A 175 6.25 23.51 3.93
C ARG A 175 7.53 24.00 4.62
N ASN A 176 8.09 25.11 4.13
CA ASN A 176 9.23 25.75 4.80
C ASN A 176 8.86 26.22 6.23
N SER A 177 7.61 26.68 6.42
CA SER A 177 7.06 27.10 7.72
C SER A 177 6.89 25.98 8.74
N ASP A 178 6.70 24.74 8.29
CA ASP A 178 6.37 23.58 9.16
C ASP A 178 7.62 22.84 9.66
N ARG A 179 8.81 23.44 9.45
CA ARG A 179 10.09 22.81 9.79
C ARG A 179 10.32 22.81 11.29
N VAL A 180 10.50 21.62 11.85
CA VAL A 180 10.85 21.42 13.27
C VAL A 180 12.36 21.46 13.51
N GLN A 181 13.20 21.31 12.47
CA GLN A 181 14.68 21.30 12.59
C GLN A 181 15.40 22.16 11.54
N LYS A 182 16.52 22.80 11.93
CA LYS A 182 17.41 23.62 11.08
C LYS A 182 18.35 22.82 10.13
N LYS A 183 18.19 21.50 9.97
CA LYS A 183 19.15 20.69 9.17
C LYS A 183 18.98 20.91 7.66
N LYS A 184 20.13 21.00 6.97
CA LYS A 184 20.26 21.19 5.52
C LYS A 184 19.67 19.99 4.73
N SER A 185 19.06 20.32 3.59
CA SER A 185 18.53 19.49 2.49
C SER A 185 17.09 18.95 2.60
N TYR A 186 16.23 19.42 1.68
CA TYR A 186 15.58 18.58 0.65
C TYR A 186 14.81 19.42 -0.39
N TYR A 187 14.31 20.60 -0.01
CA TYR A 187 13.74 21.63 -0.90
C TYR A 187 13.88 22.98 -0.21
N SER A 188 15.10 23.52 -0.13
CA SER A 188 15.35 24.84 0.48
C SER A 188 15.01 26.00 -0.44
N THR A 189 14.64 25.73 -1.69
CA THR A 189 14.37 26.77 -2.66
C THR A 189 12.95 27.26 -2.47
N VAL A 190 12.83 28.54 -2.11
CA VAL A 190 11.55 29.24 -2.15
C VAL A 190 11.05 29.14 -3.59
N GLN A 191 9.88 28.53 -3.79
CA GLN A 191 9.38 28.29 -5.14
C GLN A 191 8.84 29.61 -5.70
N LYS A 192 9.55 30.18 -6.67
CA LYS A 192 9.12 31.37 -7.38
C LYS A 192 8.10 30.97 -8.44
N ILE A 193 6.89 31.49 -8.33
CA ILE A 193 5.83 31.34 -9.34
C ILE A 193 5.59 32.67 -10.03
N ILE A 194 5.03 32.62 -11.23
CA ILE A 194 4.51 33.81 -11.90
C ILE A 194 3.12 34.09 -11.33
N CYS A 195 2.88 35.29 -10.82
CA CYS A 195 1.56 35.72 -10.37
C CYS A 195 0.59 35.69 -11.57
N PRO A 196 -0.50 34.91 -11.52
CA PRO A 196 -1.45 34.85 -12.63
C PRO A 196 -2.20 36.17 -12.87
N SER A 197 -2.22 37.06 -11.87
CA SER A 197 -2.90 38.36 -11.95
C SER A 197 -2.04 39.46 -12.57
N CYS A 198 -0.72 39.47 -12.34
CA CYS A 198 0.14 40.58 -12.79
C CYS A 198 1.45 40.15 -13.49
N GLY A 199 1.71 38.85 -13.59
CA GLY A 199 2.93 38.34 -14.23
C GLY A 199 4.21 38.48 -13.39
N ALA A 200 4.15 39.09 -12.20
CA ALA A 200 5.32 39.26 -11.35
C ALA A 200 5.77 37.93 -10.71
N SER A 201 7.08 37.76 -10.52
CA SER A 201 7.63 36.60 -9.81
C SER A 201 7.34 36.70 -8.31
N VAL A 202 6.68 35.71 -7.73
CA VAL A 202 6.25 35.67 -6.32
C VAL A 202 6.77 34.40 -5.65
N GLU A 203 7.25 34.55 -4.43
CA GLU A 203 7.79 33.46 -3.62
C GLU A 203 6.71 32.70 -2.83
N LEU A 204 6.52 31.41 -3.11
CA LEU A 204 5.58 30.54 -2.39
C LEU A 204 6.13 30.06 -1.05
N THR A 205 5.88 30.84 0.00
CA THR A 205 6.23 30.48 1.39
C THR A 205 5.18 29.59 2.08
N GLY A 206 3.96 29.49 1.53
CA GLY A 206 2.86 28.72 2.09
C GLY A 206 1.72 28.41 1.12
N GLN A 207 0.59 27.93 1.66
CA GLN A 207 -0.61 27.56 0.88
C GLN A 207 -1.37 28.78 0.35
N GLN A 208 -1.21 29.93 1.00
CA GLN A 208 -1.76 31.20 0.59
C GLN A 208 -0.65 32.24 0.70
N VAL A 209 -0.38 32.92 -0.41
CA VAL A 209 0.61 33.98 -0.49
C VAL A 209 -0.04 35.18 -1.15
N VAL A 210 0.17 36.36 -0.58
CA VAL A 210 -0.27 37.61 -1.20
C VAL A 210 0.83 38.07 -2.14
N CYS A 211 0.50 38.33 -3.40
CA CYS A 211 1.45 38.90 -4.34
C CYS A 211 1.87 40.30 -3.87
N GLU A 212 3.15 40.50 -3.61
CA GLU A 212 3.70 41.78 -3.15
C GLU A 212 3.53 42.91 -4.17
N TYR A 213 3.33 42.58 -5.45
CA TYR A 213 3.24 43.55 -6.55
C TYR A 213 1.82 44.04 -6.83
N CYS A 214 0.81 43.16 -6.74
CA CYS A 214 -0.57 43.51 -7.09
C CYS A 214 -1.59 43.25 -5.98
N GLY A 215 -1.17 42.72 -4.84
CA GLY A 215 -2.06 42.37 -3.73
C GLY A 215 -2.96 41.16 -3.98
N ALA A 216 -2.86 40.50 -5.15
CA ALA A 216 -3.65 39.32 -5.45
C ALA A 216 -3.30 38.16 -4.52
N VAL A 217 -4.32 37.50 -3.98
CA VAL A 217 -4.17 36.32 -3.13
C VAL A 217 -3.97 35.09 -4.01
N ILE A 218 -2.77 34.52 -3.97
CA ILE A 218 -2.44 33.28 -4.66
C ILE A 218 -2.61 32.11 -3.69
N ARG A 219 -3.56 31.22 -4.01
CA ARG A 219 -3.76 29.97 -3.26
C ARG A 219 -3.10 28.82 -4.01
N SER A 220 -2.12 28.19 -3.38
CA SER A 220 -1.38 27.06 -3.95
C SER A 220 -1.80 25.75 -3.30
N GLU A 221 -2.31 24.81 -4.10
CA GLU A 221 -2.58 23.42 -3.68
C GLU A 221 -1.31 22.56 -3.63
N PHE A 222 -0.14 23.15 -3.85
CA PHE A 222 1.15 22.43 -3.90
C PHE A 222 1.44 21.66 -2.60
N TYR A 223 1.16 22.30 -1.46
CA TYR A 223 1.37 21.74 -0.12
C TYR A 223 0.17 20.95 0.42
N ASP A 224 -0.90 20.80 -0.36
CA ASP A 224 -2.05 19.99 0.05
C ASP A 224 -1.78 18.50 -0.10
N TRP A 225 -2.54 17.71 0.67
CA TRP A 225 -2.48 16.25 0.64
C TRP A 225 -2.93 15.71 -0.71
N GLN A 226 -2.04 14.95 -1.35
CA GLN A 226 -2.34 14.17 -2.55
C GLN A 226 -2.56 12.71 -2.19
N THR A 227 -3.55 12.06 -2.83
CA THR A 227 -3.78 10.62 -2.63
C THR A 227 -2.78 9.81 -3.44
N GLU A 228 -2.06 8.93 -2.74
CA GLU A 228 -1.00 8.07 -3.28
C GLU A 228 -1.52 6.66 -3.53
N ARG A 229 -2.45 6.21 -2.68
CA ARG A 229 -2.94 4.84 -2.73
C ARG A 229 -4.27 4.68 -2.03
N PHE A 230 -5.09 3.80 -2.59
CA PHE A 230 -6.29 3.27 -1.97
C PHE A 230 -6.30 1.74 -2.14
N GLU A 231 -6.59 1.01 -1.06
CA GLU A 231 -6.63 -0.46 -1.09
C GLU A 231 -7.82 -1.00 -0.31
N VAL A 232 -8.41 -2.06 -0.84
CA VAL A 232 -9.38 -2.90 -0.13
C VAL A 232 -8.82 -4.31 -0.10
N TYR A 233 -8.50 -4.80 1.09
CA TYR A 233 -7.96 -6.14 1.25
C TYR A 233 -8.59 -6.83 2.45
N GLU A 234 -8.51 -8.17 2.46
CA GLU A 234 -8.90 -8.96 3.61
C GLU A 234 -7.63 -9.33 4.37
N ARG A 235 -7.64 -9.09 5.69
CA ARG A 235 -6.58 -9.59 6.56
C ARG A 235 -7.11 -10.80 7.29
N ILE A 236 -6.28 -11.84 7.38
CA ILE A 236 -6.56 -12.96 8.28
C ILE A 236 -6.76 -12.37 9.67
N GLY A 237 -7.93 -12.64 10.28
CA GLY A 237 -8.24 -12.18 11.64
C GLY A 237 -7.12 -12.56 12.60
N THR A 238 -6.85 -11.70 13.60
CA THR A 238 -5.75 -11.91 14.56
C THR A 238 -5.81 -13.29 15.21
N ASN A 239 -7.00 -13.77 15.56
CA ASN A 239 -7.20 -15.10 16.14
C ASN A 239 -6.95 -16.23 15.15
N LEU A 240 -7.41 -16.12 13.90
CA LEU A 240 -7.12 -17.12 12.88
C LEU A 240 -5.62 -17.16 12.54
N ARG A 241 -4.94 -16.01 12.54
CA ARG A 241 -3.49 -15.94 12.37
C ARG A 241 -2.76 -16.62 13.53
N ARG A 242 -3.16 -16.33 14.77
CA ARG A 242 -2.61 -16.98 15.98
C ARG A 242 -2.86 -18.49 15.94
N ALA A 243 -4.05 -18.93 15.53
CA ALA A 243 -4.40 -20.34 15.41
C ALA A 243 -3.51 -21.04 14.37
N LEU A 244 -3.35 -20.45 13.17
CA LEU A 244 -2.46 -21.00 12.14
C LEU A 244 -1.00 -21.08 12.60
N LEU A 245 -0.52 -20.05 13.30
CA LEU A 245 0.83 -20.06 13.89
C LEU A 245 0.97 -21.15 14.96
N LEU A 246 -0.04 -21.33 15.81
CA LEU A 246 -0.07 -22.37 16.82
C LEU A 246 -0.08 -23.76 16.19
N THR A 247 -0.92 -24.00 15.17
CA THR A 247 -0.94 -25.26 14.42
C THR A 247 0.42 -25.55 13.78
N GLY A 248 1.05 -24.55 13.16
CA GLY A 248 2.40 -24.69 12.61
C GLY A 248 3.45 -25.01 13.67
N ALA A 249 3.39 -24.35 14.82
CA ALA A 249 4.28 -24.62 15.95
C ALA A 249 4.09 -26.03 16.50
N MET A 250 2.84 -26.49 16.67
CA MET A 250 2.56 -27.87 17.12
C MET A 250 3.00 -28.91 16.10
N GLY A 251 2.95 -28.60 14.80
CA GLY A 251 3.55 -29.45 13.77
C GLY A 251 5.06 -29.64 13.94
N ILE A 252 5.79 -28.59 14.32
CA ILE A 252 7.23 -28.68 14.61
C ILE A 252 7.48 -29.54 15.85
N VAL A 253 6.72 -29.30 16.94
CA VAL A 253 6.81 -30.09 18.16
C VAL A 253 6.55 -31.57 17.88
N TYR A 254 5.50 -31.87 17.12
CA TYR A 254 5.16 -33.23 16.71
C TYR A 254 6.33 -33.91 15.99
N VAL A 255 6.91 -33.27 14.97
CA VAL A 255 8.02 -33.85 14.19
C VAL A 255 9.25 -34.09 15.08
N CYS A 256 9.62 -33.11 15.92
CA CYS A 256 10.78 -33.25 16.80
C CYS A 256 10.59 -34.36 17.84
N VAL A 257 9.42 -34.42 18.50
CA VAL A 257 9.12 -35.45 19.51
C VAL A 257 8.98 -36.82 18.86
N PHE A 258 8.35 -36.93 17.69
CA PHE A 258 8.23 -38.18 16.94
C PHE A 258 9.60 -38.76 16.59
N LEU A 259 10.49 -37.95 16.02
CA LEU A 259 11.83 -38.40 15.62
C LEU A 259 12.65 -38.84 16.83
N CYS A 260 12.56 -38.12 17.96
CA CYS A 260 13.22 -38.54 19.19
C CYS A 260 12.64 -39.85 19.75
N LEU A 261 11.30 -40.02 19.76
CA LEU A 261 10.64 -41.24 20.26
C LEU A 261 10.90 -42.47 19.38
N TYR A 262 11.15 -42.23 18.10
CA TYR A 262 11.52 -43.28 17.17
C TYR A 262 12.98 -43.71 17.32
N MET A 263 13.89 -42.77 17.56
CA MET A 263 15.33 -43.03 17.59
C MET A 263 15.91 -43.38 18.97
N ILE A 264 15.28 -42.94 20.05
CA ILE A 264 15.77 -43.12 21.43
C ILE A 264 14.87 -44.12 22.15
N GLU A 265 15.46 -45.16 22.74
CA GLU A 265 14.70 -46.22 23.43
C GLU A 265 14.08 -45.75 24.75
N ASP A 266 14.80 -44.92 25.51
CA ASP A 266 14.32 -44.34 26.76
C ASP A 266 13.30 -43.23 26.49
N THR A 267 12.07 -43.41 26.97
CA THR A 267 10.93 -42.54 26.70
C THR A 267 11.04 -41.18 27.39
N GLU A 268 11.63 -41.10 28.59
CA GLU A 268 11.77 -39.86 29.34
C GLU A 268 12.87 -38.97 28.74
N VAL A 269 14.01 -39.59 28.42
CA VAL A 269 15.12 -38.94 27.72
C VAL A 269 14.66 -38.47 26.34
N SER A 270 13.89 -39.30 25.65
CA SER A 270 13.37 -39.01 24.32
C SER A 270 12.40 -37.82 24.28
N LEU A 271 11.44 -37.75 25.22
CA LEU A 271 10.50 -36.62 25.32
C LEU A 271 11.24 -35.31 25.60
N THR A 272 12.18 -35.34 26.54
CA THR A 272 13.00 -34.17 26.91
C THR A 272 13.84 -33.70 25.72
N ALA A 273 14.50 -34.63 25.02
CA ALA A 273 15.27 -34.33 23.82
C ALA A 273 14.39 -33.77 22.69
N GLY A 274 13.20 -34.34 22.48
CA GLY A 274 12.26 -33.90 21.45
C GLY A 274 11.73 -32.48 21.67
N VAL A 275 11.36 -32.13 22.90
CA VAL A 275 10.96 -30.76 23.26
C VAL A 275 12.15 -29.81 23.16
N GLY A 276 13.33 -30.21 23.64
CA GLY A 276 14.56 -29.44 23.49
C GLY A 276 14.91 -29.14 22.03
N ALA A 277 14.77 -30.13 21.15
CA ALA A 277 14.97 -29.98 19.71
C ALA A 277 13.94 -29.02 19.09
N ALA A 278 12.66 -29.11 19.47
CA ALA A 278 11.64 -28.18 18.99
C ALA A 278 11.96 -26.74 19.41
N LEU A 279 12.39 -26.51 20.65
CA LEU A 279 12.83 -25.19 21.14
C LEU A 279 14.02 -24.65 20.34
N LEU A 280 15.03 -25.48 20.05
CA LEU A 280 16.15 -25.10 19.20
C LEU A 280 15.69 -24.70 17.79
N VAL A 281 14.76 -25.45 17.18
CA VAL A 281 14.18 -25.10 15.88
C VAL A 281 13.46 -23.74 15.94
N PHE A 282 12.70 -23.46 16.99
CA PHE A 282 12.07 -22.14 17.16
C PHE A 282 13.09 -21.02 17.30
N VAL A 283 14.14 -21.21 18.09
CA VAL A 283 15.24 -20.23 18.22
C VAL A 283 15.89 -19.98 16.86
N LEU A 284 16.16 -21.03 16.07
CA LEU A 284 16.71 -20.89 14.72
C LEU A 284 15.79 -20.11 13.79
N ILE A 285 14.46 -20.35 13.85
CA ILE A 285 13.47 -19.59 13.07
C ILE A 285 13.48 -18.10 13.47
N LEU A 286 13.52 -17.80 14.77
CA LEU A 286 13.54 -16.43 15.27
C LEU A 286 14.83 -15.70 14.87
N VAL A 287 15.98 -16.34 15.05
CA VAL A 287 17.29 -15.79 14.66
C VAL A 287 17.37 -15.58 13.15
N SER A 288 16.89 -16.54 12.35
CA SER A 288 16.83 -16.42 10.90
C SER A 288 15.95 -15.24 10.46
N ASN A 289 14.74 -15.11 11.02
CA ASN A 289 13.85 -13.99 10.72
C ASN A 289 14.45 -12.63 11.09
N GLN A 290 15.10 -12.54 12.26
CA GLN A 290 15.80 -11.33 12.69
C GLN A 290 16.96 -10.99 11.75
N PHE A 291 17.76 -11.99 11.35
CA PHE A 291 18.83 -11.81 10.38
C PHE A 291 18.31 -11.29 9.03
N PHE A 292 17.20 -11.83 8.53
CA PHE A 292 16.56 -11.35 7.30
C PHE A 292 16.10 -9.89 7.42
N ARG A 293 15.48 -9.51 8.54
CA ARG A 293 15.07 -8.11 8.81
C ARG A 293 16.27 -7.17 8.86
N ASN A 294 17.27 -7.48 9.67
CA ASN A 294 18.50 -6.69 9.78
C ASN A 294 19.19 -6.53 8.42
N ARG A 295 19.18 -7.57 7.58
CA ARG A 295 19.73 -7.50 6.22
C ARG A 295 18.91 -6.57 5.32
N GLN A 296 17.57 -6.59 5.39
CA GLN A 296 16.72 -5.64 4.64
C GLN A 296 16.99 -4.20 5.08
N GLU A 297 17.03 -3.94 6.39
CA GLU A 297 17.30 -2.62 6.96
C GLU A 297 18.67 -2.11 6.52
N LYS A 298 19.75 -2.90 6.66
CA LYS A 298 21.10 -2.54 6.18
C LYS A 298 21.13 -2.23 4.68
N MET A 299 20.38 -2.96 3.85
CA MET A 299 20.29 -2.67 2.42
C MET A 299 19.54 -1.36 2.16
N ALA A 300 18.44 -1.10 2.85
CA ALA A 300 17.70 0.15 2.74
C ALA A 300 18.56 1.35 3.18
N ASP A 301 19.26 1.24 4.30
CA ASP A 301 20.14 2.28 4.85
C ASP A 301 21.33 2.59 3.93
N SER A 302 21.81 1.58 3.19
CA SER A 302 22.88 1.76 2.19
C SER A 302 22.42 2.54 0.96
N ILE A 303 21.11 2.70 0.74
CA ILE A 303 20.56 3.49 -0.35
C ILE A 303 20.35 4.90 0.16
N VAL A 304 21.10 5.84 -0.41
CA VAL A 304 20.94 7.25 -0.11
C VAL A 304 19.49 7.66 -0.39
N ARG A 305 18.81 8.14 0.65
CA ARG A 305 17.44 8.68 0.59
C ARG A 305 16.45 7.65 0.07
N TYR A 306 16.42 6.50 0.74
CA TYR A 306 15.50 5.42 0.41
C TYR A 306 14.07 5.74 0.88
N SER A 307 13.12 5.68 -0.05
CA SER A 307 11.69 5.68 0.23
C SER A 307 11.04 4.49 -0.46
N GLU A 308 10.56 3.53 0.33
CA GLU A 308 9.87 2.36 -0.22
C GLU A 308 8.58 2.77 -0.95
N ASN A 309 7.86 3.79 -0.47
CA ASN A 309 6.66 4.30 -1.12
C ASN A 309 6.96 4.92 -2.48
N TYR A 310 8.05 5.67 -2.58
CA TYR A 310 8.47 6.24 -3.85
C TYR A 310 8.97 5.16 -4.82
N LEU A 311 9.78 4.20 -4.34
CA LEU A 311 10.18 3.03 -5.12
C LEU A 311 8.96 2.25 -5.63
N ARG A 312 7.94 2.06 -4.79
CA ARG A 312 6.68 1.41 -5.12
C ARG A 312 5.93 2.13 -6.24
N SER A 313 5.86 3.47 -6.21
CA SER A 313 5.28 4.25 -7.31
C SER A 313 6.07 4.06 -8.61
N CYS A 314 7.41 4.12 -8.54
CA CYS A 314 8.28 3.90 -9.71
C CYS A 314 8.13 2.49 -10.32
N ILE A 315 8.05 1.46 -9.48
CA ILE A 315 7.77 0.08 -9.91
C ILE A 315 6.40 0.00 -10.56
N GLY A 316 5.39 0.67 -9.98
CA GLY A 316 4.04 0.74 -10.51
C GLY A 316 4.02 1.31 -11.93
N ASP A 317 4.67 2.45 -12.16
CA ASP A 317 4.78 3.08 -13.48
C ASP A 317 5.59 2.20 -14.47
N ALA A 318 6.67 1.59 -14.01
CA ALA A 318 7.48 0.68 -14.84
C ALA A 318 6.67 -0.54 -15.32
N ILE A 319 5.95 -1.22 -14.42
CA ILE A 319 5.16 -2.40 -14.78
C ILE A 319 3.90 -2.02 -15.54
N TYR A 320 3.30 -0.86 -15.24
CA TYR A 320 2.15 -0.34 -15.97
C TYR A 320 2.44 -0.25 -17.48
N ASN A 321 3.63 0.25 -17.85
CA ASN A 321 4.04 0.38 -19.24
C ASN A 321 4.35 -0.95 -19.94
N GLU A 322 4.56 -2.04 -19.19
CA GLU A 322 4.80 -3.38 -19.74
C GLU A 322 3.51 -4.23 -19.87
N THR A 323 2.43 -3.83 -19.20
CA THR A 323 1.23 -4.67 -19.09
C THR A 323 0.21 -4.30 -20.16
N GLU A 324 0.38 -4.86 -21.35
CA GLU A 324 -0.51 -4.72 -22.51
C GLU A 324 -1.74 -5.64 -22.38
N SER A 325 -2.70 -5.30 -21.51
CA SER A 325 -3.97 -6.03 -21.48
C SER A 325 -5.15 -5.09 -21.32
N ASP A 326 -6.03 -5.11 -22.32
CA ASP A 326 -7.28 -4.34 -22.32
C ASP A 326 -8.28 -4.81 -21.26
N GLU A 327 -8.09 -6.02 -20.72
CA GLU A 327 -8.89 -6.56 -19.62
C GLU A 327 -8.41 -6.13 -18.24
N LEU A 328 -7.22 -5.52 -18.12
CA LEU A 328 -6.65 -5.14 -16.83
C LEU A 328 -7.43 -3.96 -16.23
N MET A 329 -8.15 -4.23 -15.16
CA MET A 329 -8.95 -3.22 -14.45
C MET A 329 -8.14 -2.51 -13.37
N ASP A 330 -7.37 -3.23 -12.56
CA ASP A 330 -6.64 -2.68 -11.42
C ASP A 330 -5.30 -3.39 -11.22
N TYR A 331 -4.32 -2.64 -10.74
CA TYR A 331 -2.97 -3.11 -10.49
C TYR A 331 -2.41 -2.59 -9.16
N GLY A 332 -1.95 -3.50 -8.31
CA GLY A 332 -1.41 -3.17 -7.00
C GLY A 332 0.00 -3.71 -6.78
N ILE A 333 0.92 -2.85 -6.32
CA ILE A 333 2.27 -3.26 -5.87
C ILE A 333 2.24 -3.58 -4.37
N GLY A 334 2.31 -4.85 -4.00
CA GLY A 334 2.35 -5.28 -2.61
C GLY A 334 3.76 -5.20 -2.00
N ASN A 335 4.20 -6.33 -1.44
CA ASN A 335 5.48 -6.39 -0.72
C ASN A 335 6.65 -6.27 -1.70
N ILE A 336 7.62 -5.43 -1.32
CA ILE A 336 8.90 -5.26 -2.01
C ILE A 336 9.99 -5.84 -1.10
N THR A 337 10.88 -6.63 -1.67
CA THR A 337 12.04 -7.18 -0.94
C THR A 337 13.31 -6.84 -1.69
N LEU A 338 14.21 -6.10 -1.07
CA LEU A 338 15.54 -5.83 -1.61
C LEU A 338 16.35 -7.14 -1.62
N LYS A 339 16.94 -7.51 -2.75
CA LYS A 339 17.79 -8.70 -2.90
C LYS A 339 19.26 -8.36 -3.02
N LYS A 340 19.58 -7.24 -3.65
CA LYS A 340 20.94 -6.73 -3.79
C LYS A 340 20.88 -5.22 -3.97
N VAL A 341 21.85 -4.52 -3.39
CA VAL A 341 22.11 -3.09 -3.62
C VAL A 341 23.56 -2.98 -4.06
N VAL A 342 23.81 -2.25 -5.14
CA VAL A 342 25.15 -1.94 -5.65
C VAL A 342 25.22 -0.44 -5.84
N ASN A 343 26.12 0.20 -5.10
CA ASN A 343 26.40 1.62 -5.21
C ASN A 343 27.71 1.80 -5.97
N THR A 344 27.67 2.52 -7.09
CA THR A 344 28.87 3.06 -7.77
C THR A 344 29.04 4.53 -7.38
N GLU A 345 29.97 5.27 -7.97
CA GLU A 345 30.08 6.72 -7.71
C GLU A 345 28.81 7.47 -8.12
N ASP A 346 28.25 7.16 -9.28
CA ASP A 346 27.15 7.93 -9.89
C ASP A 346 25.76 7.32 -9.70
N ILE A 347 25.66 5.99 -9.56
CA ILE A 347 24.38 5.28 -9.56
C ILE A 347 24.23 4.31 -8.40
N THR A 348 22.99 4.13 -7.97
CA THR A 348 22.56 3.01 -7.15
C THR A 348 21.75 2.08 -8.01
N LYS A 349 22.17 0.82 -8.10
CA LYS A 349 21.44 -0.27 -8.76
C LYS A 349 20.91 -1.23 -7.71
N ILE A 350 19.62 -1.53 -7.78
CA ILE A 350 18.94 -2.46 -6.87
C ILE A 350 18.36 -3.63 -7.63
N LYS A 351 18.46 -4.83 -7.06
CA LYS A 351 17.67 -5.99 -7.47
C LYS A 351 16.56 -6.17 -6.45
N VAL A 352 15.31 -6.10 -6.90
CA VAL A 352 14.13 -6.17 -6.03
C VAL A 352 13.22 -7.30 -6.44
N LYS A 353 12.61 -7.96 -5.45
CA LYS A 353 11.55 -8.95 -5.65
C LYS A 353 10.24 -8.30 -5.23
N VAL A 354 9.29 -8.25 -6.16
CA VAL A 354 8.02 -7.54 -6.00
C VAL A 354 6.88 -8.55 -6.09
N TYR A 355 5.97 -8.47 -5.13
CA TYR A 355 4.70 -9.17 -5.16
C TYR A 355 3.62 -8.19 -5.59
N ALA A 356 3.00 -8.41 -6.73
CA ALA A 356 1.95 -7.59 -7.29
C ALA A 356 0.63 -8.34 -7.38
N SER A 357 -0.48 -7.60 -7.47
CA SER A 357 -1.80 -8.12 -7.76
C SER A 357 -2.35 -7.44 -9.00
N GLU A 358 -2.77 -8.24 -9.97
CA GLU A 358 -3.40 -7.82 -11.22
C GLU A 358 -4.87 -8.27 -11.18
N THR A 359 -5.81 -7.33 -11.23
CA THR A 359 -7.25 -7.63 -11.27
C THR A 359 -7.76 -7.37 -12.67
N TYR A 360 -8.31 -8.41 -13.29
CA TYR A 360 -8.85 -8.38 -14.63
C TYR A 360 -10.37 -8.35 -14.58
N LEU A 361 -10.97 -7.63 -15.53
CA LEU A 361 -12.40 -7.61 -15.78
C LEU A 361 -12.63 -7.98 -17.26
N PRO A 362 -12.70 -9.28 -17.59
CA PRO A 362 -12.97 -9.74 -18.95
C PRO A 362 -14.42 -9.47 -19.34
N ASP A 363 -14.69 -9.44 -20.64
CA ASP A 363 -16.05 -9.16 -21.13
C ASP A 363 -17.03 -10.27 -20.73
N ARG A 364 -18.14 -9.85 -20.12
CA ARG A 364 -19.23 -10.74 -19.69
C ARG A 364 -18.80 -11.86 -18.73
N ARG A 365 -17.65 -11.74 -18.06
CA ARG A 365 -17.16 -12.68 -17.04
C ARG A 365 -16.94 -11.99 -15.71
N ASN A 366 -16.90 -12.78 -14.65
CA ASN A 366 -16.59 -12.27 -13.32
C ASN A 366 -15.15 -11.76 -13.26
N PRO A 367 -14.89 -10.66 -12.53
CA PRO A 367 -13.53 -10.21 -12.28
C PRO A 367 -12.75 -11.27 -11.51
N TYR A 368 -11.46 -11.37 -11.80
CA TYR A 368 -10.56 -12.26 -11.09
C TYR A 368 -9.22 -11.57 -10.83
N THR A 369 -8.57 -11.92 -9.73
CA THR A 369 -7.28 -11.34 -9.33
C THR A 369 -6.19 -12.40 -9.40
N LYS A 370 -5.11 -12.10 -10.11
CA LYS A 370 -3.88 -12.90 -10.16
C LYS A 370 -2.83 -12.27 -9.25
N LYS A 371 -2.13 -13.10 -8.47
CA LYS A 371 -0.95 -12.68 -7.70
C LYS A 371 0.29 -12.97 -8.54
N VAL A 372 1.05 -11.94 -8.86
CA VAL A 372 2.23 -12.03 -9.72
C VAL A 372 3.47 -11.72 -8.90
N LYS A 373 4.55 -12.43 -9.19
CA LYS A 373 5.85 -12.21 -8.55
C LYS A 373 6.87 -11.85 -9.61
N ARG A 374 7.43 -10.66 -9.54
CA ARG A 374 8.44 -10.17 -10.47
C ARG A 374 9.77 -9.93 -9.77
N THR A 375 10.86 -10.17 -10.47
CA THR A 375 12.20 -9.75 -10.02
C THR A 375 12.67 -8.68 -10.97
N LEU A 376 12.86 -7.47 -10.46
CA LEU A 376 13.24 -6.30 -11.25
C LEU A 376 14.65 -5.86 -10.89
N ILE A 377 15.35 -5.30 -11.86
CA ILE A 377 16.57 -4.55 -11.63
C ILE A 377 16.22 -3.09 -11.91
N MET A 378 16.41 -2.23 -10.91
CA MET A 378 16.16 -0.80 -11.06
C MET A 378 17.42 -0.02 -10.77
N GLN A 379 17.56 1.14 -11.39
CA GLN A 379 18.67 2.05 -11.14
C GLN A 379 18.19 3.48 -10.96
N ARG A 380 18.98 4.24 -10.21
CA ARG A 380 18.78 5.66 -9.91
C ARG A 380 20.14 6.31 -9.73
N ALA A 381 20.25 7.64 -9.82
CA ALA A 381 21.46 8.33 -9.37
C ALA A 381 21.72 8.06 -7.88
N ARG A 382 23.00 7.92 -7.49
CA ARG A 382 23.39 7.68 -6.10
C ARG A 382 23.09 8.88 -5.20
N TYR A 383 23.24 10.09 -5.72
CA TYR A 383 22.95 11.34 -5.02
C TYR A 383 21.92 12.16 -5.81
N PRO A 384 20.60 11.98 -5.55
CA PRO A 384 19.50 12.54 -6.35
C PRO A 384 19.41 14.07 -6.48
N GLU A 385 20.37 14.86 -5.99
CA GLU A 385 20.41 16.33 -6.08
C GLU A 385 21.72 16.88 -6.66
N ARG A 386 22.69 16.03 -7.05
CA ARG A 386 24.09 16.45 -7.29
C ARG A 386 24.60 16.41 -8.74
N ARG A 387 23.79 16.08 -9.76
CA ARG A 387 24.27 16.23 -11.15
C ARG A 387 24.10 17.68 -11.63
N ARG A 388 25.21 18.42 -11.67
CA ARG A 388 25.38 19.53 -12.60
C ARG A 388 25.38 18.97 -14.03
N GLU A 389 24.82 19.75 -14.94
CA GLU A 389 24.60 19.41 -16.34
C GLU A 389 25.85 18.88 -17.05
N ASP A 390 25.67 17.82 -17.85
CA ASP A 390 26.44 17.63 -19.08
C ASP A 390 25.44 17.54 -20.24
N GLY A 391 25.36 18.63 -21.02
CA GLY A 391 25.13 18.59 -22.48
C GLY A 391 23.73 18.34 -23.08
N VAL A 392 23.12 19.44 -23.52
CA VAL A 392 22.41 19.71 -24.80
C VAL A 392 21.05 19.05 -25.16
N PHE A 393 20.16 19.94 -25.65
CA PHE A 393 18.89 19.82 -26.40
C PHE A 393 17.57 19.92 -25.62
N PHE A 394 16.89 21.05 -25.80
CA PHE A 394 15.48 21.27 -25.47
C PHE A 394 14.75 21.79 -26.72
N MET A 395 13.73 21.07 -27.18
CA MET A 395 12.64 21.63 -27.99
C MET A 395 11.43 21.84 -27.06
N GLU A 396 10.71 22.94 -27.26
CA GLU A 396 9.48 23.26 -26.51
C GLU A 396 8.51 22.07 -26.55
N LYS A 397 8.04 21.67 -25.36
CA LYS A 397 6.98 20.67 -25.16
C LYS A 397 6.02 21.16 -24.09
N GLU A 398 4.77 20.72 -24.15
CA GLU A 398 3.80 20.91 -23.07
C GLU A 398 4.23 20.12 -21.81
N CYS A 399 3.95 20.66 -20.63
CA CYS A 399 4.28 20.01 -19.36
C CYS A 399 3.44 18.72 -19.16
N PRO A 400 4.06 17.53 -19.01
CA PRO A 400 3.34 16.25 -18.86
C PRO A 400 2.41 16.19 -17.64
N SER A 401 2.68 16.99 -16.62
CA SER A 401 1.87 17.03 -15.40
C SER A 401 0.70 18.01 -15.45
N CYS A 402 0.73 19.05 -16.29
CA CYS A 402 -0.30 20.11 -16.25
C CYS A 402 -0.72 20.69 -17.60
N GLY A 403 -0.10 20.29 -18.71
CA GLY A 403 -0.43 20.75 -20.06
C GLY A 403 0.02 22.18 -20.40
N ALA A 404 0.56 22.94 -19.44
CA ALA A 404 1.08 24.28 -19.72
C ALA A 404 2.35 24.23 -20.58
N ASN A 405 2.60 25.25 -21.43
CA ASN A 405 3.87 25.40 -22.14
C ASN A 405 5.03 25.32 -21.15
N PHE A 406 5.97 24.39 -21.38
CA PHE A 406 7.02 24.10 -20.42
C PHE A 406 8.09 25.20 -20.45
N VAL A 407 7.94 26.19 -19.57
CA VAL A 407 8.98 27.16 -19.22
C VAL A 407 9.61 26.71 -17.89
N PRO A 408 10.78 26.06 -17.89
CA PRO A 408 11.40 25.58 -16.67
C PRO A 408 11.83 26.75 -15.76
N ASP A 409 11.65 26.62 -14.45
CA ASP A 409 12.25 27.51 -13.47
C ASP A 409 13.77 27.27 -13.33
N GLU A 410 14.43 28.06 -12.47
CA GLU A 410 15.87 27.93 -12.18
C GLU A 410 16.29 26.53 -11.68
N ASN A 411 15.34 25.67 -11.28
CA ASN A 411 15.54 24.28 -10.85
C ASN A 411 15.06 23.25 -11.88
N HIS A 412 14.78 23.67 -13.12
CA HIS A 412 14.26 22.84 -14.21
C HIS A 412 12.91 22.18 -13.92
N CYS A 413 12.10 22.81 -13.07
CA CYS A 413 10.71 22.43 -12.81
C CYS A 413 9.76 23.23 -13.66
N CYS A 414 8.63 22.62 -14.05
CA CYS A 414 7.53 23.34 -14.65
C CYS A 414 7.15 24.48 -13.70
N SER A 415 7.34 25.72 -14.15
CA SER A 415 7.01 26.94 -13.41
C SER A 415 5.56 27.01 -12.95
N PHE A 416 4.66 26.21 -13.55
CA PHE A 416 3.24 26.14 -13.21
C PHE A 416 2.90 25.10 -12.13
N CYS A 417 3.44 23.88 -12.25
CA CYS A 417 3.05 22.76 -11.37
C CYS A 417 4.21 22.15 -10.58
N GLY A 418 5.41 22.70 -10.69
CA GLY A 418 6.63 22.21 -10.03
C GLY A 418 7.16 20.89 -10.59
N TYR A 419 6.67 20.44 -11.74
CA TYR A 419 7.08 19.19 -12.37
C TYR A 419 8.50 19.28 -12.95
N SER A 420 9.50 18.69 -12.30
CA SER A 420 10.89 18.65 -12.77
C SER A 420 11.05 17.89 -14.08
N LEU A 421 11.56 18.55 -15.11
CA LEU A 421 11.77 17.98 -16.44
C LEU A 421 13.22 18.20 -16.87
N LYS A 422 14.15 17.52 -16.21
CA LYS A 422 15.44 17.09 -16.78
C LYS A 422 15.76 15.76 -16.14
N SER A 423 15.82 14.71 -16.96
CA SER A 423 16.19 13.31 -16.60
C SER A 423 16.04 13.02 -15.11
N ASP A 424 14.90 12.47 -14.66
CA ASP A 424 14.64 12.29 -13.23
C ASP A 424 15.70 11.37 -12.59
N ASN A 425 16.79 11.98 -12.12
CA ASN A 425 17.93 11.36 -11.45
C ASN A 425 17.49 10.68 -10.17
N ALA A 426 16.33 11.13 -9.63
CA ALA A 426 15.69 10.62 -8.44
C ALA A 426 14.71 9.49 -8.74
N LYS A 427 14.32 9.25 -9.99
CA LYS A 427 13.46 8.13 -10.38
C LYS A 427 14.21 6.82 -10.41
N TRP A 428 13.55 5.79 -9.87
CA TRP A 428 13.98 4.42 -10.14
C TRP A 428 13.53 4.03 -11.54
N ILE A 429 14.48 3.77 -12.41
CA ILE A 429 14.25 3.36 -13.79
C ILE A 429 14.52 1.86 -13.89
N LEU A 430 13.63 1.15 -14.58
CA LEU A 430 13.83 -0.27 -14.87
C LEU A 430 15.02 -0.45 -15.82
N VAL A 431 15.94 -1.33 -15.45
CA VAL A 431 17.04 -1.77 -16.31
C VAL A 431 16.55 -2.99 -17.07
N LYS A 432 16.41 -2.86 -18.39
CA LYS A 432 16.08 -3.98 -19.28
C LYS A 432 17.28 -4.91 -19.45
#